data_AF-A0A097PRY5-F1
#
_entry.id   AF-A0A097PRY5-F1
#
_cell.length_a   1.000
_cell.length_b   1.000
_cell.length_c   1.000
_cell.angle_alpha   90.00
_cell.angle_beta   90.00
_cell.angle_gamma   90.00
#
_symmetry.space_group_name_H-M   'P 1'
#
loop_
_entity.id
_entity.type
_entity.pdbx_description
1 polymer ?
#
loop_
_entity_poly.entity_id
_entity_poly.type
_entity_poly.pdbx_seq_one_letter_code
_entity_poly.pdbx_strand_id
1 'polypeptide(L)'
;LLCEASKSGEIDKVKSLINSGADVSYFDSDGFTPLMHAAKLGHSAVVKSLLEAGAPWNALSPSNLSAGDLAMEEEAFEILLSAGIQSELILGTIARKENENGDSDRDYLEDRVNFSEDKLMDADSKAVMMAWEKPLMEAHAKAVCSAGHVLNIGFGMGLVDTAIQQYSPATHTIVEAHPEVYERMIRDGWGEKDNVKIVFGRWQDVLSQLGTYDGIFFDTYGEYYEDLREFHQHLPVLLKPGGIYSFFNGLCGGNAFFHVVYCNLVSLELENLGYSTQLIPLPVKDCLAEEVWEGVRHKYWQLDTYYL
;
A
#
# COMPACT_ATOMS: atom_id res chain seq x y z
N LEU A 1 -17.88 30.05 12.52
CA LEU A 1 -18.75 30.34 11.36
C LEU A 1 -18.74 29.22 10.31
N LEU A 2 -17.64 28.96 9.58
CA LEU A 2 -17.65 27.92 8.54
C LEU A 2 -17.88 26.52 9.14
N CYS A 3 -17.15 26.14 10.19
CA CYS A 3 -17.39 24.87 10.89
C CYS A 3 -18.83 24.74 11.41
N GLU A 4 -19.42 25.81 11.96
CA GLU A 4 -20.80 25.79 12.46
C GLU A 4 -21.81 25.59 11.32
N ALA A 5 -21.65 26.32 10.21
CA ALA A 5 -22.50 26.16 9.04
C ALA A 5 -22.37 24.75 8.43
N SER A 6 -21.16 24.19 8.42
CA SER A 6 -20.90 22.81 7.99
C SER A 6 -21.49 21.78 8.94
N LYS A 7 -21.39 21.98 10.27
CA LYS A 7 -22.07 21.17 11.29
C LYS A 7 -23.58 21.14 11.05
N SER A 8 -24.17 22.30 10.76
CA SER A 8 -25.62 22.44 10.58
C SER A 8 -26.13 22.08 9.18
N GLY A 9 -25.25 21.74 8.22
CA GLY A 9 -25.66 21.44 6.85
C GLY A 9 -26.19 22.65 6.06
N GLU A 10 -25.88 23.88 6.50
CA GLU A 10 -26.38 25.13 5.88
C GLU A 10 -25.62 25.44 4.57
N ILE A 11 -25.93 24.71 3.50
CA ILE A 11 -25.21 24.76 2.21
C ILE A 11 -25.04 26.17 1.63
N ASP A 12 -26.09 26.99 1.63
CA ASP A 12 -26.03 28.35 1.06
C ASP A 12 -25.10 29.26 1.87
N LYS A 13 -25.08 29.09 3.19
CA LYS A 13 -24.21 29.82 4.10
C LYS A 13 -22.76 29.37 3.96
N VAL A 14 -22.52 28.06 3.83
CA VAL A 14 -21.19 27.50 3.53
C VAL A 14 -20.64 28.13 2.25
N LYS A 15 -21.41 28.09 1.15
CA LYS A 15 -21.00 28.70 -0.13
C LYS A 15 -20.72 30.19 -0.02
N SER A 16 -21.59 30.93 0.67
CA SER A 16 -21.39 32.37 0.92
C SER A 16 -20.11 32.67 1.70
N LEU A 17 -19.82 31.87 2.73
CA LEU A 17 -18.60 32.01 3.54
C LEU A 17 -17.35 31.69 2.74
N ILE A 18 -17.35 30.60 1.95
CA ILE A 18 -16.25 30.25 1.05
C ILE A 18 -15.99 31.38 0.06
N ASN A 19 -17.03 31.91 -0.58
CA ASN A 19 -16.93 33.03 -1.52
C ASN A 19 -16.43 34.33 -0.87
N SER A 20 -16.60 34.47 0.45
CA SER A 20 -16.08 35.59 1.24
C SER A 20 -14.64 35.36 1.72
N GLY A 21 -13.98 34.27 1.32
CA GLY A 21 -12.60 33.94 1.67
C GLY A 21 -12.44 33.17 2.99
N ALA A 22 -13.48 32.48 3.46
CA ALA A 22 -13.34 31.61 4.64
C ALA A 22 -12.35 30.47 4.36
N ASP A 23 -11.44 30.23 5.32
CA ASP A 23 -10.45 29.16 5.24
C ASP A 23 -11.11 27.78 5.43
N VAL A 24 -11.09 26.97 4.37
CA VAL A 24 -11.66 25.62 4.35
C VAL A 24 -10.77 24.58 5.04
N SER A 25 -9.52 24.92 5.34
CA SER A 25 -8.54 24.07 6.05
C SER A 25 -8.49 24.33 7.56
N TYR A 26 -9.25 25.31 8.05
CA TYR A 26 -9.25 25.73 9.45
C TYR A 26 -9.69 24.59 10.39
N PHE A 27 -9.00 24.46 11.52
CA PHE A 27 -9.37 23.57 12.62
C PHE A 27 -10.05 24.36 13.73
N ASP A 28 -11.23 23.91 14.16
CA ASP A 28 -11.92 24.49 15.31
C ASP A 28 -11.32 24.05 16.66
N SER A 29 -11.91 24.50 17.76
CA SER A 29 -11.47 24.15 19.12
C SER A 29 -11.58 22.66 19.44
N ASP A 30 -12.40 21.92 18.71
CA ASP A 30 -12.55 20.47 18.85
C ASP A 30 -11.50 19.72 18.01
N GLY A 31 -10.65 20.45 17.26
CA GLY A 31 -9.65 19.90 16.37
C GLY A 31 -10.22 19.33 15.08
N PHE A 32 -11.39 19.81 14.64
CA PHE A 32 -12.06 19.32 13.43
C PHE A 32 -12.14 20.42 12.37
N THR A 33 -11.98 20.02 11.10
CA THR A 33 -12.18 20.89 9.94
C THR A 33 -13.67 21.00 9.58
N PRO A 34 -14.08 22.02 8.79
CA PRO A 34 -15.42 22.06 8.22
C PRO A 34 -15.82 20.78 7.48
N LEU A 35 -14.86 20.16 6.76
CA LEU A 35 -15.07 18.94 6.00
C LEU A 35 -15.34 17.74 6.92
N MET A 36 -14.60 17.60 8.02
CA MET A 36 -14.83 16.57 9.04
C MET A 36 -16.22 16.67 9.66
N HIS A 37 -16.67 17.90 9.98
CA HIS A 37 -18.03 18.11 10.52
C HIS A 37 -19.12 17.74 9.52
N ALA A 38 -18.95 18.16 8.26
CA ALA A 38 -19.91 17.84 7.21
C ALA A 38 -20.00 16.32 6.95
N ALA A 39 -18.84 15.64 6.88
CA ALA A 39 -18.78 14.19 6.69
C ALA A 39 -19.40 13.43 7.87
N LYS A 40 -19.04 13.81 9.10
CA LYS A 40 -19.57 13.21 10.34
C LYS A 40 -21.08 13.29 10.45
N LEU A 41 -21.69 14.34 9.91
CA LEU A 41 -23.13 14.57 10.01
C LEU A 41 -23.88 14.26 8.71
N GLY A 42 -23.21 13.65 7.72
CA GLY A 42 -23.84 13.17 6.48
C GLY A 42 -24.24 14.28 5.51
N HIS A 43 -23.66 15.48 5.62
CA HIS A 43 -24.02 16.63 4.76
C HIS A 43 -23.29 16.59 3.42
N SER A 44 -23.61 15.61 2.57
CA SER A 44 -22.93 15.33 1.27
C SER A 44 -22.78 16.57 0.38
N ALA A 45 -23.80 17.44 0.31
CA ALA A 45 -23.76 18.67 -0.48
C ALA A 45 -22.72 19.69 0.05
N VAL A 46 -22.55 19.74 1.37
CA VAL A 46 -21.53 20.57 2.03
C VAL A 46 -20.14 19.96 1.81
N VAL A 47 -20.01 18.63 1.97
CA VAL A 47 -18.77 17.89 1.67
C VAL A 47 -18.27 18.20 0.27
N LYS A 48 -19.14 18.07 -0.74
CA LYS A 48 -18.82 18.39 -2.13
C LYS A 48 -18.36 19.84 -2.31
N SER A 49 -19.08 20.80 -1.75
CA SER A 49 -18.74 22.22 -1.90
C SER A 49 -17.41 22.59 -1.23
N LEU A 50 -17.08 21.94 -0.11
CA LEU A 50 -15.79 22.14 0.57
C LEU A 50 -14.63 21.55 -0.22
N LEU A 51 -14.79 20.35 -0.79
CA LEU A 51 -13.77 19.73 -1.66
C LEU A 51 -13.53 20.53 -2.93
N GLU A 52 -14.59 21.02 -3.59
CA GLU A 52 -14.49 21.91 -4.76
C GLU A 52 -13.76 23.23 -4.44
N ALA A 53 -13.79 23.66 -3.18
CA ALA A 53 -13.08 24.83 -2.67
C ALA A 53 -11.64 24.51 -2.20
N GLY A 54 -11.16 23.28 -2.36
CA GLY A 54 -9.80 22.87 -2.00
C GLY A 54 -9.63 22.45 -0.53
N ALA A 55 -10.71 22.06 0.16
CA ALA A 55 -10.58 21.49 1.49
C ALA A 55 -9.74 20.20 1.44
N PRO A 56 -8.73 20.04 2.31
CA PRO A 56 -7.88 18.85 2.33
C PRO A 56 -8.68 17.62 2.77
N TRP A 57 -8.85 16.66 1.87
CA TRP A 57 -9.56 15.40 2.15
C TRP A 57 -8.79 14.52 3.15
N ASN A 58 -7.45 14.65 3.18
CA ASN A 58 -6.52 13.88 3.98
C ASN A 58 -6.09 14.59 5.29
N ALA A 59 -6.74 15.68 5.68
CA ALA A 59 -6.50 16.29 6.98
C ALA A 59 -6.90 15.32 8.11
N LEU A 60 -6.11 15.31 9.19
CA LEU A 60 -6.32 14.42 10.34
C LEU A 60 -6.64 15.23 11.60
N SER A 61 -7.64 14.77 12.34
CA SER A 61 -7.96 15.27 13.67
C SER A 61 -6.88 14.85 14.69
N PRO A 62 -6.88 15.41 15.92
CA PRO A 62 -5.98 14.97 16.99
C PRO A 62 -6.10 13.47 17.35
N SER A 63 -7.21 12.83 17.00
CA SER A 63 -7.44 11.38 17.17
C SER A 63 -7.06 10.56 15.93
N ASN A 64 -6.31 11.13 14.98
CA ASN A 64 -5.86 10.48 13.74
C ASN A 64 -6.99 10.04 12.80
N LEU A 65 -8.15 10.69 12.88
CA LEU A 65 -9.30 10.45 12.00
C LEU A 65 -9.38 11.53 10.91
N SER A 66 -9.54 11.10 9.66
CA SER A 66 -9.83 11.94 8.50
C SER A 66 -11.32 12.23 8.37
N ALA A 67 -11.70 13.08 7.42
CA ALA A 67 -13.11 13.28 7.09
C ALA A 67 -13.77 11.98 6.59
N GLY A 68 -13.03 11.13 5.86
CA GLY A 68 -13.54 9.85 5.38
C GLY A 68 -13.75 8.82 6.49
N ASP A 69 -12.86 8.78 7.50
CA ASP A 69 -13.04 7.93 8.69
C ASP A 69 -14.29 8.32 9.50
N LEU A 70 -14.67 9.61 9.44
CA LEU A 70 -15.83 10.15 10.13
C LEU A 70 -17.12 10.05 9.31
N ALA A 71 -17.06 9.74 8.02
CA ALA A 71 -18.21 9.75 7.13
C ALA A 71 -19.26 8.71 7.57
N MET A 72 -20.44 9.18 7.97
CA MET A 72 -21.53 8.31 8.44
C MET A 72 -22.46 7.84 7.31
N GLU A 73 -22.63 8.67 6.28
CA GLU A 73 -23.51 8.41 5.13
C GLU A 73 -22.69 7.94 3.93
N GLU A 74 -23.24 6.96 3.19
CA GLU A 74 -22.60 6.35 2.03
C GLU A 74 -22.24 7.38 0.96
N GLU A 75 -23.15 8.32 0.67
CA GLU A 75 -22.91 9.35 -0.35
C GLU A 75 -21.73 10.28 0.03
N ALA A 76 -21.61 10.67 1.30
CA ALA A 76 -20.50 11.50 1.76
C ALA A 76 -19.16 10.74 1.67
N PHE A 77 -19.17 9.45 2.02
CA PHE A 77 -18.02 8.58 1.90
C PHE A 77 -17.56 8.45 0.45
N GLU A 78 -18.46 8.17 -0.49
CA GLU A 78 -18.15 8.01 -1.91
C GLU A 78 -17.58 9.29 -2.54
N ILE A 79 -18.11 10.46 -2.15
CA ILE A 79 -17.58 11.76 -2.59
C ILE A 79 -16.13 11.95 -2.09
N LEU A 80 -15.86 11.62 -0.83
CA LEU A 80 -14.52 11.72 -0.24
C LEU A 80 -13.55 10.74 -0.90
N LEU A 81 -13.98 9.48 -1.12
CA LEU A 81 -13.19 8.44 -1.75
C LEU A 81 -12.79 8.87 -3.17
N SER A 82 -13.77 9.33 -3.95
CA SER A 82 -13.54 9.84 -5.30
C SER A 82 -12.57 11.01 -5.32
N ALA A 83 -12.69 11.95 -4.37
CA ALA A 83 -11.80 13.09 -4.27
C ALA A 83 -10.36 12.68 -3.88
N GLY A 84 -10.22 11.69 -2.99
CA GLY A 84 -8.92 11.12 -2.63
C GLY A 84 -8.22 10.49 -3.83
N ILE A 85 -8.90 9.59 -4.54
CA ILE A 85 -8.36 8.93 -5.73
C ILE A 85 -7.95 9.95 -6.80
N GLN A 86 -8.81 10.93 -7.10
CA GLN A 86 -8.51 11.97 -8.08
C GLN A 86 -7.29 12.81 -7.67
N SER A 87 -7.17 13.15 -6.39
CA SER A 87 -6.04 13.90 -5.87
C SER A 87 -4.73 13.12 -6.04
N GLU A 88 -4.70 11.85 -5.65
CA GLU A 88 -3.51 10.99 -5.77
C GLU A 88 -3.12 10.76 -7.23
N LEU A 89 -4.08 10.57 -8.15
CA LEU A 89 -3.80 10.48 -9.59
C LEU A 89 -3.12 11.73 -10.15
N ILE A 90 -3.61 12.91 -9.74
CA ILE A 90 -3.06 14.20 -10.18
C ILE A 90 -1.65 14.38 -9.59
N LEU A 91 -1.50 14.18 -8.28
CA LEU A 91 -0.23 14.34 -7.57
C LEU A 91 0.83 13.39 -8.10
N GLY A 92 0.49 12.10 -8.28
CA GLY A 92 1.39 11.14 -8.92
C GLY A 92 1.80 11.59 -10.32
N THR A 93 0.88 12.16 -11.11
CA THR A 93 1.20 12.65 -12.47
C THR A 93 2.15 13.84 -12.45
N ILE A 94 2.05 14.71 -11.45
CA ILE A 94 2.98 15.83 -11.25
C ILE A 94 4.34 15.30 -10.79
N ALA A 95 4.38 14.45 -9.76
CA ALA A 95 5.61 13.86 -9.23
C ALA A 95 6.42 13.16 -10.31
N ARG A 96 5.75 12.43 -11.22
CA ARG A 96 6.40 11.79 -12.38
C ARG A 96 7.08 12.75 -13.34
N LYS A 97 6.47 13.91 -13.60
CA LYS A 97 7.08 14.93 -14.47
C LYS A 97 8.29 15.58 -13.81
N GLU A 98 8.29 15.67 -12.48
CA GLU A 98 9.38 16.27 -11.71
C GLU A 98 10.56 15.28 -11.53
N ASN A 99 10.26 13.98 -11.37
CA ASN A 99 11.23 12.90 -11.15
C ASN A 99 11.99 12.41 -12.40
N GLU A 100 11.82 13.03 -13.58
CA GLU A 100 12.72 12.83 -14.73
C GLU A 100 14.19 13.22 -14.42
N ASN A 101 14.45 13.81 -13.24
CA ASN A 101 15.78 14.21 -12.75
C ASN A 101 16.38 13.34 -11.63
N GLY A 102 15.90 12.10 -11.44
CA GLY A 102 16.63 10.97 -10.84
C GLY A 102 17.38 11.17 -9.51
N ASP A 103 16.73 10.78 -8.40
CA ASP A 103 17.33 10.31 -7.13
C ASP A 103 16.16 9.65 -6.36
N SER A 104 16.27 8.60 -5.55
CA SER A 104 17.38 7.88 -4.94
C SER A 104 16.83 6.57 -4.37
N ASP A 105 17.50 5.43 -4.61
CA ASP A 105 17.17 4.16 -3.93
C ASP A 105 18.44 3.48 -3.40
N ARG A 106 19.48 4.29 -3.12
CA ARG A 106 20.80 3.82 -2.70
C ARG A 106 20.90 3.51 -1.21
N ASP A 107 20.02 4.07 -0.37
CA ASP A 107 20.18 3.99 1.09
C ASP A 107 19.98 2.56 1.61
N TYR A 108 18.90 1.87 1.22
CA TYR A 108 18.63 0.52 1.73
C TYR A 108 19.63 -0.54 1.26
N LEU A 109 20.08 -0.48 0.00
CA LEU A 109 20.98 -1.50 -0.56
C LEU A 109 22.43 -1.36 -0.06
N GLU A 110 22.78 -0.20 0.49
CA GLU A 110 24.10 0.08 1.10
C GLU A 110 24.09 -0.11 2.62
N ASP A 111 22.90 -0.15 3.24
CA ASP A 111 22.71 -0.33 4.67
C ASP A 111 22.89 -1.78 5.14
N ARG A 112 23.23 -1.93 6.43
CA ARG A 112 23.25 -3.24 7.07
C ARG A 112 21.85 -3.60 7.55
N VAL A 113 21.50 -4.87 7.45
CA VAL A 113 20.24 -5.38 8.01
C VAL A 113 20.49 -6.23 9.25
N ASN A 114 19.53 -6.21 10.17
CA ASN A 114 19.56 -6.99 11.39
C ASN A 114 18.46 -8.07 11.34
N PHE A 115 18.88 -9.32 11.45
CA PHE A 115 17.99 -10.47 11.51
C PHE A 115 17.81 -10.96 12.94
N SER A 116 16.55 -11.15 13.33
CA SER A 116 16.15 -11.99 14.46
C SER A 116 15.26 -13.13 13.98
N GLU A 117 14.81 -13.99 14.90
CA GLU A 117 13.83 -15.03 14.59
C GLU A 117 12.53 -14.44 14.05
N ASP A 118 12.11 -13.29 14.57
CA ASP A 118 10.80 -12.70 14.30
C ASP A 118 10.84 -11.50 13.35
N LYS A 119 12.02 -10.92 13.07
CA LYS A 119 12.13 -9.62 12.37
C LYS A 119 13.35 -9.55 11.45
N LEU A 120 13.15 -8.88 10.33
CA LEU A 120 14.20 -8.26 9.53
C LEU A 120 14.06 -6.75 9.69
N MET A 121 15.14 -6.06 10.06
CA MET A 121 15.15 -4.61 10.26
C MET A 121 16.32 -3.97 9.54
N ASP A 122 16.15 -2.72 9.12
CA ASP A 122 17.23 -1.88 8.61
C ASP A 122 18.11 -1.33 9.75
N ALA A 123 19.14 -0.55 9.39
CA ALA A 123 20.06 0.07 10.33
C ALA A 123 19.39 1.09 11.29
N ASP A 124 18.21 1.61 10.91
CA ASP A 124 17.41 2.59 11.63
C ASP A 124 16.33 1.96 12.54
N SER A 125 16.31 0.62 12.65
CA SER A 125 15.27 -0.14 13.37
C SER A 125 13.86 0.05 12.80
N LYS A 126 13.75 0.33 11.50
CA LYS A 126 12.50 0.17 10.75
C LYS A 126 12.35 -1.30 10.37
N ALA A 127 11.15 -1.82 10.54
CA ALA A 127 10.84 -3.18 10.13
C ALA A 127 10.81 -3.26 8.60
N VAL A 128 11.56 -4.23 8.08
CA VAL A 128 11.59 -4.61 6.65
C VAL A 128 10.57 -5.71 6.41
N MET A 129 10.59 -6.75 7.25
CA MET A 129 9.62 -7.85 7.23
C MET A 129 9.48 -8.42 8.65
N MET A 130 8.30 -8.87 9.03
CA MET A 130 8.04 -9.43 10.37
C MET A 130 7.23 -10.73 10.34
N ALA A 131 7.47 -11.60 11.32
CA ALA A 131 6.83 -12.92 11.42
C ALA A 131 5.30 -12.89 11.55
N TRP A 132 4.71 -11.79 12.04
CA TRP A 132 3.24 -11.66 12.12
C TRP A 132 2.57 -11.71 10.74
N GLU A 133 3.31 -11.37 9.68
CA GLU A 133 2.82 -11.40 8.30
C GLU A 133 2.65 -12.83 7.76
N LYS A 134 3.14 -13.85 8.47
CA LYS A 134 3.12 -15.24 7.99
C LYS A 134 1.76 -15.71 7.47
N PRO A 135 0.62 -15.48 8.16
CA PRO A 135 -0.70 -15.88 7.62
C PRO A 135 -1.06 -15.15 6.33
N LEU A 136 -0.60 -13.90 6.16
CA LEU A 136 -0.79 -13.13 4.93
C LEU A 136 0.05 -13.72 3.79
N MET A 137 1.32 -14.01 4.06
CA MET A 137 2.23 -14.65 3.11
C MET A 137 1.72 -16.02 2.64
N GLU A 138 1.15 -16.82 3.55
CA GLU A 138 0.49 -18.09 3.21
C GLU A 138 -0.75 -17.89 2.32
N ALA A 139 -1.53 -16.84 2.56
CA ALA A 139 -2.69 -16.50 1.74
C ALA A 139 -2.28 -16.00 0.34
N HIS A 140 -1.25 -15.15 0.24
CA HIS A 140 -0.67 -14.72 -1.03
C HIS A 140 -0.12 -15.89 -1.82
N ALA A 141 0.70 -16.75 -1.19
CA ALA A 141 1.21 -17.96 -1.81
C ALA A 141 0.08 -18.85 -2.34
N LYS A 142 -1.01 -19.02 -1.58
CA LYS A 142 -2.18 -19.78 -2.04
C LYS A 142 -2.85 -19.14 -3.27
N ALA A 143 -2.90 -17.82 -3.35
CA ALA A 143 -3.53 -17.10 -4.45
C ALA A 143 -2.71 -17.20 -5.75
N VAL A 144 -1.39 -17.01 -5.66
CA VAL A 144 -0.51 -16.99 -6.84
C VAL A 144 -0.05 -18.37 -7.29
N CYS A 145 -0.05 -19.37 -6.38
CA CYS A 145 0.43 -20.70 -6.73
C CYS A 145 -0.54 -21.44 -7.66
N SER A 146 0.01 -21.86 -8.79
CA SER A 146 -0.49 -22.95 -9.60
C SER A 146 0.61 -24.00 -9.76
N ALA A 147 0.31 -25.15 -10.38
CA ALA A 147 1.34 -26.13 -10.74
C ALA A 147 2.35 -25.63 -11.82
N GLY A 148 2.26 -24.35 -12.22
CA GLY A 148 3.10 -23.70 -13.23
C GLY A 148 4.31 -22.96 -12.67
N HIS A 149 4.64 -21.82 -13.29
CA HIS A 149 5.82 -21.02 -12.99
C HIS A 149 5.43 -19.83 -12.11
N VAL A 150 6.08 -19.68 -10.96
CA VAL A 150 5.81 -18.60 -10.00
C VAL A 150 7.03 -17.68 -9.90
N LEU A 151 6.79 -16.37 -9.89
CA LEU A 151 7.77 -15.33 -9.62
C LEU A 151 7.50 -14.70 -8.27
N ASN A 152 8.54 -14.50 -7.48
CA ASN A 152 8.56 -13.63 -6.32
C ASN A 152 9.55 -12.48 -6.56
N ILE A 153 9.14 -11.24 -6.26
CA ILE A 153 10.00 -10.06 -6.24
C ILE A 153 10.15 -9.59 -4.80
N GLY A 154 11.36 -9.75 -4.24
CA GLY A 154 11.67 -9.48 -2.83
C GLY A 154 11.58 -10.75 -1.97
N PHE A 155 12.71 -11.23 -1.45
CA PHE A 155 12.74 -12.43 -0.63
C PHE A 155 12.47 -12.13 0.85
N GLY A 156 13.05 -11.05 1.38
CA GLY A 156 12.93 -10.68 2.79
C GLY A 156 13.37 -11.80 3.75
N MET A 157 12.44 -12.32 4.54
CA MET A 157 12.66 -13.48 5.43
C MET A 157 12.33 -14.83 4.78
N GLY A 158 11.88 -14.87 3.53
CA GLY A 158 11.51 -16.08 2.80
C GLY A 158 10.19 -16.70 3.24
N LEU A 159 9.31 -15.93 3.91
CA LEU A 159 8.02 -16.43 4.42
C LEU A 159 7.10 -16.87 3.27
N VAL A 160 6.91 -15.99 2.28
CA VAL A 160 6.09 -16.30 1.10
C VAL A 160 6.74 -17.39 0.26
N ASP A 161 8.06 -17.35 0.08
CA ASP A 161 8.79 -18.36 -0.70
C ASP A 161 8.65 -19.75 -0.10
N THR A 162 8.75 -19.84 1.23
CA THR A 162 8.54 -21.10 1.96
C THR A 162 7.12 -21.61 1.77
N ALA A 163 6.11 -20.73 1.81
CA ALA A 163 4.73 -21.09 1.55
C ALA A 163 4.50 -21.51 0.09
N ILE A 164 5.07 -20.80 -0.90
CA ILE A 164 5.00 -21.14 -2.32
C ILE A 164 5.56 -22.55 -2.57
N GLN A 165 6.69 -22.90 -1.94
CA GLN A 165 7.29 -24.22 -2.11
C GLN A 165 6.40 -25.38 -1.64
N GLN A 166 5.44 -25.15 -0.73
CA GLN A 166 4.48 -26.18 -0.30
C GLN A 166 3.51 -26.58 -1.42
N TYR A 167 3.31 -25.72 -2.43
CA TYR A 167 2.47 -25.99 -3.59
C TYR A 167 3.22 -26.66 -4.75
N SER A 168 4.52 -26.91 -4.59
CA SER A 168 5.36 -27.60 -5.59
C SER A 168 5.26 -27.00 -7.00
N PRO A 169 5.53 -25.69 -7.19
CA PRO A 169 5.50 -25.08 -8.51
C PRO A 169 6.54 -25.73 -9.44
N ALA A 170 6.27 -25.74 -10.74
CA ALA A 170 7.21 -26.25 -11.75
C ALA A 170 8.54 -25.48 -11.72
N THR A 171 8.47 -24.15 -11.56
CA THR A 171 9.64 -23.32 -11.25
C THR A 171 9.25 -22.20 -10.32
N HIS A 172 10.17 -21.82 -9.43
CA HIS A 172 10.04 -20.68 -8.54
C HIS A 172 11.21 -19.72 -8.78
N THR A 173 10.95 -18.59 -9.43
CA THR A 173 11.97 -17.55 -9.64
C THR A 173 11.86 -16.53 -8.52
N ILE A 174 12.98 -16.18 -7.90
CA ILE A 174 13.05 -15.21 -6.80
C ILE A 174 14.02 -14.11 -7.21
N VAL A 175 13.57 -12.86 -7.22
CA VAL A 175 14.44 -11.68 -7.38
C VAL A 175 14.78 -11.13 -6.00
N GLU A 176 16.07 -10.96 -5.72
CA GLU A 176 16.54 -10.38 -4.46
C GLU A 176 17.66 -9.37 -4.72
N ALA A 177 17.51 -8.16 -4.19
CA ALA A 177 18.41 -7.05 -4.45
C ALA A 177 19.45 -6.84 -3.34
N HIS A 178 19.11 -7.16 -2.09
CA HIS A 178 19.94 -6.88 -0.93
C HIS A 178 21.04 -7.93 -0.75
N PRO A 179 22.33 -7.55 -0.75
CA PRO A 179 23.44 -8.51 -0.66
C PRO A 179 23.38 -9.43 0.57
N GLU A 180 23.11 -8.91 1.76
CA GLU A 180 23.07 -9.72 2.99
C GLU A 180 21.87 -10.70 3.02
N VAL A 181 20.74 -10.33 2.40
CA VAL A 181 19.57 -11.23 2.25
C VAL A 181 19.92 -12.35 1.27
N TYR A 182 20.53 -12.01 0.13
CA TYR A 182 21.00 -12.97 -0.85
C TYR A 182 22.03 -13.96 -0.26
N GLU A 183 23.03 -13.48 0.46
CA GLU A 183 24.02 -14.34 1.13
C GLU A 183 23.36 -15.31 2.11
N ARG A 184 22.35 -14.83 2.86
CA ARG A 184 21.53 -15.67 3.74
C ARG A 184 20.75 -16.72 2.94
N MET A 185 20.11 -16.37 1.83
CA MET A 185 19.39 -17.32 0.98
C MET A 185 20.29 -18.49 0.55
N ILE A 186 21.51 -18.17 0.10
CA ILE A 186 22.48 -19.18 -0.34
C ILE A 186 22.90 -20.06 0.83
N ARG A 187 23.23 -19.47 1.99
CA ARG A 187 23.60 -20.23 3.19
C ARG A 187 22.48 -21.14 3.68
N ASP A 188 21.23 -20.70 3.56
CA ASP A 188 20.03 -21.42 4.00
C ASP A 188 19.58 -22.48 2.96
N GLY A 189 20.34 -22.67 1.87
CA GLY A 189 20.17 -23.75 0.90
C GLY A 189 19.19 -23.45 -0.24
N TRP A 190 18.75 -22.20 -0.42
CA TRP A 190 17.79 -21.84 -1.48
C TRP A 190 18.36 -22.04 -2.89
N GLY A 191 19.67 -21.82 -3.06
CA GLY A 191 20.35 -22.05 -4.33
C GLY A 191 20.53 -23.53 -4.71
N GLU A 192 20.26 -24.46 -3.78
CA GLU A 192 20.39 -25.91 -4.00
C GLU A 192 19.07 -26.59 -4.38
N LYS A 193 17.95 -25.85 -4.34
CA LYS A 193 16.62 -26.39 -4.69
C LYS A 193 16.48 -26.49 -6.20
N ASP A 194 16.20 -27.70 -6.71
CA ASP A 194 16.13 -28.01 -8.15
C ASP A 194 15.16 -27.12 -8.94
N ASN A 195 14.04 -26.69 -8.34
CA ASN A 195 13.02 -25.87 -8.99
C ASN A 195 13.14 -24.36 -8.68
N VAL A 196 14.18 -23.92 -7.96
CA VAL A 196 14.36 -22.50 -7.61
C VAL A 196 15.41 -21.86 -8.50
N LYS A 197 15.09 -20.67 -9.03
CA LYS A 197 16.03 -19.79 -9.73
C LYS A 197 16.14 -18.47 -8.97
N ILE A 198 17.30 -18.19 -8.40
CA ILE A 198 17.56 -16.89 -7.76
C ILE A 198 18.17 -15.94 -8.79
N VAL A 199 17.62 -14.73 -8.89
CA VAL A 199 18.12 -13.64 -9.73
C VAL A 199 18.54 -12.51 -8.81
N PHE A 200 19.85 -12.28 -8.70
CA PHE A 200 20.40 -11.24 -7.83
C PHE A 200 20.40 -9.88 -8.53
N GLY A 201 19.85 -8.87 -7.86
CA GLY A 201 19.80 -7.49 -8.32
C GLY A 201 18.42 -6.87 -8.13
N ARG A 202 18.35 -5.55 -8.31
CA ARG A 202 17.08 -4.82 -8.32
C ARG A 202 16.21 -5.31 -9.46
N TRP A 203 14.89 -5.43 -9.25
CA TRP A 203 14.00 -5.97 -10.27
C TRP A 203 14.08 -5.16 -11.57
N GLN A 204 14.22 -3.83 -11.48
CA GLN A 204 14.39 -2.89 -12.60
C GLN A 204 15.58 -3.30 -13.50
N ASP A 205 16.71 -3.67 -12.88
CA ASP A 205 17.94 -4.01 -13.60
C ASP A 205 17.91 -5.43 -14.20
N VAL A 206 17.09 -6.31 -13.63
CA VAL A 206 17.06 -7.74 -14.00
C VAL A 206 15.82 -8.15 -14.78
N LEU A 207 14.90 -7.23 -15.11
CA LEU A 207 13.70 -7.50 -15.92
C LEU A 207 13.99 -8.33 -17.18
N SER A 208 15.10 -8.03 -17.88
CA SER A 208 15.51 -8.75 -19.09
C SER A 208 15.84 -10.24 -18.89
N GLN A 209 16.05 -10.67 -17.64
CA GLN A 209 16.35 -12.05 -17.25
C GLN A 209 15.10 -12.84 -16.84
N LEU A 210 13.95 -12.16 -16.72
CA LEU A 210 12.68 -12.73 -16.29
C LEU A 210 11.90 -13.30 -17.48
N GLY A 211 11.09 -14.32 -17.19
CA GLY A 211 10.22 -14.97 -18.16
C GLY A 211 8.76 -14.51 -18.03
N THR A 212 7.86 -15.38 -18.44
CA THR A 212 6.41 -15.23 -18.21
C THR A 212 5.96 -16.23 -17.14
N TYR A 213 5.06 -15.81 -16.25
CA TYR A 213 4.70 -16.56 -15.06
C TYR A 213 3.19 -16.78 -14.97
N ASP A 214 2.81 -17.88 -14.34
CA ASP A 214 1.42 -18.23 -14.02
C ASP A 214 0.98 -17.56 -12.70
N GLY A 215 1.95 -17.25 -11.84
CA GLY A 215 1.73 -16.52 -10.59
C GLY A 215 2.86 -15.52 -10.34
N ILE A 216 2.54 -14.32 -9.86
CA ILE A 216 3.53 -13.31 -9.47
C ILE A 216 3.16 -12.78 -8.09
N PHE A 217 4.11 -12.80 -7.16
CA PHE A 217 4.05 -12.09 -5.89
C PHE A 217 5.08 -10.95 -5.87
N PHE A 218 4.68 -9.80 -5.33
CA PHE A 218 5.54 -8.61 -5.22
C PHE A 218 5.50 -8.05 -3.80
N ASP A 219 6.65 -8.05 -3.13
CA ASP A 219 6.81 -7.57 -1.75
C ASP A 219 8.25 -7.07 -1.54
N THR A 220 8.46 -5.82 -1.93
CA THR A 220 9.73 -5.12 -1.85
C THR A 220 9.74 -4.14 -0.68
N TYR A 221 10.91 -3.91 -0.11
CA TYR A 221 11.10 -2.93 0.95
C TYR A 221 11.66 -1.61 0.42
N GLY A 222 11.28 -0.50 1.05
CA GLY A 222 11.78 0.83 0.71
C GLY A 222 11.13 1.45 -0.52
N GLU A 223 10.31 0.68 -1.23
CA GLU A 223 9.64 1.09 -2.45
C GLU A 223 8.38 1.91 -2.15
N TYR A 224 8.28 3.07 -2.78
CA TYR A 224 7.14 3.96 -2.70
C TYR A 224 6.03 3.46 -3.64
N TYR A 225 4.85 4.06 -3.55
CA TYR A 225 3.73 3.76 -4.45
C TYR A 225 4.13 3.73 -5.95
N GLU A 226 5.03 4.62 -6.35
CA GLU A 226 5.46 4.73 -7.75
C GLU A 226 6.27 3.51 -8.23
N ASP A 227 7.02 2.84 -7.36
CA ASP A 227 7.78 1.63 -7.71
C ASP A 227 6.84 0.44 -7.95
N LEU A 228 5.84 0.25 -7.08
CA LEU A 228 4.77 -0.72 -7.27
C LEU A 228 4.02 -0.46 -8.60
N ARG A 229 3.68 0.80 -8.85
CA ARG A 229 3.02 1.22 -10.09
C ARG A 229 3.91 1.02 -11.32
N GLU A 230 5.21 1.27 -11.23
CA GLU A 230 6.18 1.00 -12.30
C GLU A 230 6.22 -0.50 -12.61
N PHE A 231 6.33 -1.35 -11.58
CA PHE A 231 6.27 -2.79 -11.74
C PHE A 231 4.98 -3.24 -12.42
N HIS A 232 3.83 -2.65 -12.06
CA HIS A 232 2.55 -2.94 -12.73
C HIS A 232 2.60 -2.74 -14.25
N GLN A 233 3.38 -1.78 -14.77
CA GLN A 233 3.54 -1.57 -16.22
C GLN A 233 4.20 -2.75 -16.93
N HIS A 234 4.91 -3.60 -16.20
CA HIS A 234 5.58 -4.79 -16.74
C HIS A 234 4.71 -6.06 -16.67
N LEU A 235 3.60 -6.04 -15.91
CA LEU A 235 2.69 -7.19 -15.81
C LEU A 235 2.18 -7.70 -17.17
N PRO A 236 1.87 -6.87 -18.19
CA PRO A 236 1.41 -7.37 -19.50
C PRO A 236 2.42 -8.27 -20.21
N VAL A 237 3.71 -8.16 -19.87
CA VAL A 237 4.79 -8.99 -20.42
C VAL A 237 5.13 -10.14 -19.47
N LEU A 238 5.03 -9.93 -18.16
CA LEU A 238 5.45 -10.91 -17.15
C LEU A 238 4.35 -11.92 -16.79
N LEU A 239 3.08 -11.52 -16.80
CA LEU A 239 1.97 -12.37 -16.37
C LEU A 239 1.27 -13.02 -17.57
N LYS A 240 1.15 -14.35 -17.54
CA LYS A 240 0.44 -15.10 -18.59
C LYS A 240 -1.06 -14.80 -18.56
N PRO A 241 -1.77 -14.99 -19.70
CA PRO A 241 -3.23 -14.97 -19.71
C PRO A 241 -3.81 -15.96 -18.69
N GLY A 242 -4.66 -15.47 -17.78
CA GLY A 242 -5.24 -16.26 -16.70
C GLY A 242 -4.33 -16.48 -15.48
N GLY A 243 -3.12 -15.92 -15.48
CA GLY A 243 -2.24 -15.91 -14.31
C GLY A 243 -2.76 -14.96 -13.22
N ILE A 244 -2.28 -15.18 -11.99
CA ILE A 244 -2.65 -14.37 -10.83
C ILE A 244 -1.46 -13.54 -10.36
N TYR A 245 -1.70 -12.24 -10.22
CA TYR A 245 -0.77 -11.31 -9.58
C TYR A 245 -1.30 -10.96 -8.19
N SER A 246 -0.41 -10.90 -7.21
CA SER A 246 -0.70 -10.44 -5.85
C SER A 246 0.51 -9.70 -5.31
N PHE A 247 0.31 -8.81 -4.34
CA PHE A 247 1.38 -8.01 -3.76
C PHE A 247 1.11 -7.75 -2.29
N PHE A 248 2.15 -7.41 -1.52
CA PHE A 248 1.95 -6.96 -0.14
C PHE A 248 1.31 -5.56 -0.14
N ASN A 249 0.04 -5.49 0.27
CA ASN A 249 -0.76 -4.29 0.28
C ASN A 249 -0.60 -3.49 1.59
N GLY A 250 0.61 -2.99 1.82
CA GLY A 250 0.97 -2.23 3.03
C GLY A 250 0.58 -0.74 3.00
N LEU A 251 0.04 -0.23 1.88
CA LEU A 251 -0.17 1.20 1.63
C LEU A 251 -1.11 1.81 2.67
N CYS A 252 -0.66 2.87 3.35
CA CYS A 252 -1.45 3.57 4.36
C CYS A 252 -1.98 2.69 5.51
N GLY A 253 -1.25 1.64 5.91
CA GLY A 253 -1.62 0.73 7.02
C GLY A 253 -1.86 1.38 8.39
N GLY A 254 -1.71 2.70 8.54
CA GLY A 254 -2.02 3.48 9.73
C GLY A 254 -3.36 4.24 9.70
N ASN A 255 -4.05 4.31 8.56
CA ASN A 255 -5.33 5.00 8.42
C ASN A 255 -6.27 4.22 7.47
N ALA A 256 -7.43 3.81 7.98
CA ALA A 256 -8.34 2.92 7.25
C ALA A 256 -8.89 3.57 5.98
N PHE A 257 -9.33 4.82 6.06
CA PHE A 257 -9.86 5.53 4.89
C PHE A 257 -8.80 5.71 3.80
N PHE A 258 -7.57 6.08 4.16
CA PHE A 258 -6.47 6.26 3.20
C PHE A 258 -6.08 4.94 2.54
N HIS A 259 -6.06 3.85 3.31
CA HIS A 259 -5.86 2.51 2.76
C HIS A 259 -6.92 2.16 1.70
N VAL A 260 -8.20 2.47 1.96
CA VAL A 260 -9.28 2.26 0.97
C VAL A 260 -9.09 3.11 -0.27
N VAL A 261 -8.64 4.37 -0.14
CA VAL A 261 -8.30 5.24 -1.29
C VAL A 261 -7.24 4.57 -2.16
N TYR A 262 -6.15 4.09 -1.57
CA TYR A 262 -5.06 3.44 -2.31
C TYR A 262 -5.47 2.08 -2.91
N CYS A 263 -6.29 1.27 -2.22
CA CYS A 263 -6.85 0.04 -2.78
C CYS A 263 -7.65 0.31 -4.06
N ASN A 264 -8.47 1.37 -4.08
CA ASN A 264 -9.25 1.74 -5.25
C ASN A 264 -8.37 2.36 -6.36
N LEU A 265 -7.36 3.15 -5.98
CA LEU A 265 -6.40 3.72 -6.92
C LEU A 265 -5.64 2.61 -7.66
N VAL A 266 -5.07 1.64 -6.93
CA VAL A 266 -4.37 0.49 -7.52
C VAL A 266 -5.31 -0.33 -8.40
N SER A 267 -6.54 -0.57 -7.94
CA SER A 267 -7.53 -1.32 -8.71
C SER A 267 -7.85 -0.64 -10.05
N LEU A 268 -8.02 0.68 -10.05
CA LEU A 268 -8.28 1.45 -11.26
C LEU A 268 -7.08 1.45 -12.23
N GLU A 269 -5.86 1.55 -11.71
CA GLU A 269 -4.65 1.50 -12.55
C GLU A 269 -4.43 0.11 -13.15
N LEU A 270 -4.67 -0.97 -12.39
CA LEU A 270 -4.66 -2.34 -12.91
C LEU A 270 -5.78 -2.58 -13.93
N GLU A 271 -6.97 -2.02 -13.73
CA GLU A 271 -8.07 -2.08 -14.71
C GLU A 271 -7.67 -1.41 -16.03
N ASN A 272 -6.99 -0.27 -15.99
CA ASN A 272 -6.47 0.40 -17.18
C ASN A 272 -5.42 -0.44 -17.94
N LEU A 273 -4.76 -1.38 -17.26
CA LEU A 273 -3.84 -2.35 -17.86
C LEU A 273 -4.56 -3.64 -18.34
N GLY A 274 -5.88 -3.74 -18.14
CA GLY A 274 -6.71 -4.86 -18.59
C GLY A 274 -6.88 -5.97 -17.55
N TYR A 275 -6.58 -5.71 -16.28
CA TYR A 275 -6.75 -6.68 -15.19
C TYR A 275 -8.05 -6.45 -14.42
N SER A 276 -8.63 -7.52 -13.89
CA SER A 276 -9.69 -7.44 -12.89
C SER A 276 -9.09 -7.60 -11.49
N THR A 277 -9.44 -6.73 -10.56
CA THR A 277 -8.94 -6.77 -9.18
C THR A 277 -10.01 -7.31 -8.24
N GLN A 278 -9.59 -8.13 -7.28
CA GLN A 278 -10.41 -8.58 -6.15
C GLN A 278 -9.67 -8.23 -4.87
N LEU A 279 -10.37 -7.64 -3.90
CA LEU A 279 -9.84 -7.36 -2.57
C LEU A 279 -10.44 -8.37 -1.59
N ILE A 280 -9.61 -9.19 -0.97
CA ILE A 280 -10.03 -10.25 -0.06
C ILE A 280 -9.71 -9.82 1.38
N PRO A 281 -10.72 -9.53 2.23
CA PRO A 281 -10.47 -9.09 3.60
C PRO A 281 -9.96 -10.25 4.46
N LEU A 282 -8.82 -10.04 5.11
CA LEU A 282 -8.17 -10.93 6.05
C LEU A 282 -8.11 -10.24 7.43
N PRO A 283 -8.85 -10.72 8.43
CA PRO A 283 -8.73 -10.20 9.80
C PRO A 283 -7.33 -10.47 10.36
N VAL A 284 -6.67 -9.43 10.86
CA VAL A 284 -5.30 -9.49 11.40
C VAL A 284 -5.19 -8.98 12.83
N LYS A 285 -6.29 -8.51 13.43
CA LYS A 285 -6.33 -7.97 14.80
C LYS A 285 -5.62 -8.84 15.83
N ASP A 286 -5.80 -10.16 15.76
CA ASP A 286 -5.22 -11.12 16.72
C ASP A 286 -3.71 -11.32 16.53
N CYS A 287 -3.13 -10.80 15.43
CA CYS A 287 -1.72 -10.90 15.10
C CYS A 287 -0.92 -9.62 15.44
N LEU A 288 -1.57 -8.57 15.96
CA LEU A 288 -1.00 -7.22 16.12
C LEU A 288 -0.79 -6.80 17.58
N ALA A 289 -0.54 -7.76 18.47
CA ALA A 289 -0.29 -7.49 19.89
C ALA A 289 0.89 -6.52 20.09
N GLU A 290 0.91 -5.73 21.16
CA GLU A 290 1.92 -4.69 21.40
C GLU A 290 3.35 -5.26 21.42
N GLU A 291 3.51 -6.49 21.90
CA GLU A 291 4.78 -7.21 22.00
C GLU A 291 5.41 -7.45 20.63
N VAL A 292 4.59 -7.61 19.58
CA VAL A 292 5.05 -7.78 18.19
C VAL A 292 5.90 -6.59 17.77
N TRP A 293 5.58 -5.39 18.26
CA TRP A 293 6.22 -4.13 17.87
C TRP A 293 7.39 -3.72 18.75
N GLU A 294 7.77 -4.50 19.76
CA GLU A 294 8.90 -4.17 20.64
C GLU A 294 10.20 -3.99 19.85
N GLY A 295 10.86 -2.84 20.02
CA GLY A 295 12.08 -2.49 19.30
C GLY A 295 11.88 -1.99 17.86
N VAL A 296 10.65 -1.99 17.34
CA VAL A 296 10.32 -1.40 16.03
C VAL A 296 10.01 0.08 16.23
N ARG A 297 10.70 0.95 15.48
CA ARG A 297 10.58 2.40 15.65
C ARG A 297 9.18 2.94 15.30
N HIS A 298 8.57 2.40 14.26
CA HIS A 298 7.24 2.81 13.78
C HIS A 298 6.43 1.59 13.34
N LYS A 299 5.18 1.49 13.82
CA LYS A 299 4.23 0.47 13.33
C LYS A 299 3.79 0.82 11.92
N TYR A 300 4.19 0.01 10.93
CA TYR A 300 3.75 0.19 9.55
C TYR A 300 2.31 -0.32 9.32
N TRP A 301 1.79 -1.13 10.25
CA TRP A 301 0.44 -1.66 10.18
C TRP A 301 -0.31 -1.53 11.51
N GLN A 302 -1.53 -1.01 11.46
CA GLN A 302 -2.38 -0.73 12.62
C GLN A 302 -3.87 -1.02 12.36
N LEU A 303 -4.24 -1.55 11.18
CA LEU A 303 -5.63 -1.85 10.83
C LEU A 303 -6.02 -3.27 11.27
N ASP A 304 -7.27 -3.43 11.68
CA ASP A 304 -7.83 -4.74 12.10
C ASP A 304 -7.98 -5.74 10.93
N THR A 305 -8.01 -5.24 9.68
CA THR A 305 -8.22 -6.01 8.46
C THR A 305 -7.20 -5.63 7.41
N TYR A 306 -6.53 -6.64 6.84
CA TYR A 306 -5.68 -6.54 5.67
C TYR A 306 -6.47 -6.93 4.41
N TYR A 307 -6.25 -6.26 3.28
CA TYR A 307 -6.87 -6.61 2.01
C TYR A 307 -5.83 -7.25 1.08
N LEU A 308 -5.97 -8.56 0.87
CA LEU A 308 -5.20 -9.35 -0.10
C LEU A 308 -5.68 -9.11 -1.52
#